data_AF-A0A381QW41-F1
#
_entry.id   AF-A0A381QW41-F1
#
_cell.length_a   1.000
_cell.length_b   1.000
_cell.length_c   1.000
_cell.angle_alpha   90.00
_cell.angle_beta   90.00
_cell.angle_gamma   90.00
#
_symmetry.space_group_name_H-M   'P 1'
#
loop_
_entity.id
_entity.type
_entity.pdbx_description
1 polymer ?
#
loop_
_entity_poly.entity_id
_entity_poly.type
_entity_poly.pdbx_seq_one_letter_code
_entity_poly.pdbx_strand_id
1 'polypeptide(L)' 'MAATAEMKAAQNRLTMRVSLNYENKLNEEDNFKKPFSFFYDFPGNLQLYDIKDAALVDIFERITQDIFNETLAKW' A
#
# COMPACT_ATOMS: atom_id res chain seq x y z
N MET A 1 16.44 35.99 8.72
CA MET A 1 15.39 34.98 8.52
C MET A 1 15.57 34.42 7.12
N ALA A 2 16.43 33.40 7.00
CA ALA A 2 16.64 32.72 5.74
C ALA A 2 15.43 31.83 5.50
N ALA A 3 14.52 32.30 4.66
CA ALA A 3 13.62 31.40 3.98
C ALA A 3 14.51 30.52 3.11
N THR A 4 14.92 29.36 3.64
CA THR A 4 15.39 28.24 2.86
C THR A 4 14.23 27.83 1.96
N ALA A 5 14.08 28.58 0.88
CA ALA A 5 13.51 28.15 -0.37
C ALA A 5 14.39 27.04 -0.94
N GLU A 6 14.61 25.97 -0.17
CA GLU A 6 14.80 24.65 -0.73
C GLU A 6 13.45 24.24 -1.31
N MET A 7 13.12 24.87 -2.43
CA MET A 7 12.25 24.32 -3.45
C MET A 7 12.99 23.13 -4.08
N LYS A 8 13.25 22.10 -3.26
CA LYS A 8 13.78 20.78 -3.57
C LYS A 8 12.96 19.86 -2.67
N ALA A 9 12.02 19.07 -3.13
CA ALA A 9 11.77 18.47 -4.41
C ALA A 9 10.26 18.24 -4.49
N ALA A 10 9.67 18.24 -5.68
CA ALA A 10 8.39 17.57 -5.85
C ALA A 10 8.54 16.17 -5.25
N GLN A 11 7.82 15.81 -4.18
CA GLN A 11 7.73 14.43 -3.73
C GLN A 11 6.52 13.83 -4.42
N ASN A 12 6.73 12.72 -5.10
CA ASN A 12 5.66 11.99 -5.74
C ASN A 12 5.16 10.94 -4.76
N ARG A 13 3.83 10.83 -4.65
CA ARG A 13 3.17 9.80 -3.84
C ARG A 13 2.52 8.79 -4.75
N LEU A 14 2.94 7.53 -4.66
CA LEU A 14 2.24 6.42 -5.28
C LEU A 14 1.27 5.83 -4.26
N THR A 15 -0.03 5.95 -4.51
CA THR A 15 -1.06 5.30 -3.70
C THR A 15 -1.50 4.02 -4.39
N MET A 16 -1.42 2.90 -3.67
CA MET A 16 -1.90 1.61 -4.14
C MET A 16 -2.99 1.11 -3.20
N ARG A 17 -4.11 0.68 -3.80
CA ARG A 17 -5.25 0.11 -3.09
C ARG A 17 -5.49 -1.30 -3.59
N VAL A 18 -5.58 -2.24 -2.66
CA VAL A 18 -5.90 -3.65 -2.92
C VAL A 18 -7.19 -3.98 -2.18
N SER A 19 -8.18 -4.47 -2.90
CA SER A 19 -9.44 -4.93 -2.32
C SER A 19 -9.38 -6.44 -2.12
N LEU A 20 -9.37 -6.89 -0.87
CA LEU A 20 -9.47 -8.31 -0.54
C LEU A 20 -10.94 -8.71 -0.44
N ASN A 21 -11.31 -9.77 -1.15
CA ASN A 21 -12.58 -10.48 -0.95
C ASN A 21 -12.26 -11.87 -0.39
N TYR A 22 -12.59 -12.10 0.87
CA TYR A 22 -12.50 -13.41 1.49
C TYR A 22 -13.88 -14.09 1.41
N GLU A 23 -13.90 -15.27 0.80
CA GLU A 23 -15.10 -16.08 0.61
C GLU A 23 -14.90 -17.45 1.27
N ASN A 24 -15.62 -17.68 2.37
CA ASN A 24 -15.65 -18.94 3.07
C ASN A 24 -16.77 -19.82 2.47
N LYS A 25 -16.37 -20.96 1.89
CA LYS A 25 -17.30 -21.92 1.25
C LYS A 25 -18.09 -22.78 2.24
N LEU A 26 -17.71 -22.80 3.51
CA LEU A 26 -18.35 -23.59 4.56
C LEU A 26 -19.34 -22.75 5.36
N ASN A 27 -18.99 -21.49 5.67
CA ASN A 27 -19.84 -20.54 6.38
C ASN A 27 -19.86 -19.20 5.63
N GLU A 28 -20.93 -18.91 4.91
CA GLU A 28 -21.07 -17.66 4.15
C GLU A 28 -21.15 -16.40 5.03
N GLU A 29 -21.45 -16.53 6.32
CA GLU A 29 -21.48 -15.42 7.28
C GLU A 29 -20.08 -14.88 7.61
N ASP A 30 -19.03 -15.68 7.41
CA ASP A 30 -17.63 -15.28 7.57
C ASP A 30 -17.05 -14.60 6.32
N ASN A 31 -17.87 -14.39 5.28
CA ASN A 31 -17.44 -13.65 4.10
C ASN A 31 -17.17 -12.19 4.47
N PHE A 32 -15.98 -11.69 4.13
CA PHE A 32 -15.66 -10.29 4.37
C PHE A 32 -14.91 -9.67 3.20
N LYS A 33 -15.21 -8.39 2.98
CA LYS A 33 -14.54 -7.54 2.00
C LYS A 33 -13.89 -6.39 2.73
N LYS A 34 -12.57 -6.27 2.63
CA LYS A 34 -11.83 -5.16 3.23
C LYS A 34 -10.86 -4.55 2.22
N PRO A 35 -10.92 -3.22 2.02
CA PRO A 35 -9.91 -2.52 1.25
C PRO A 35 -8.68 -2.26 2.11
N PHE A 36 -7.50 -2.63 1.59
CA PHE A 36 -6.20 -2.26 2.13
C PHE A 36 -5.60 -1.17 1.24
N SER A 37 -5.11 -0.09 1.84
CA SER A 37 -4.58 1.06 1.11
C SER A 37 -3.26 1.49 1.72
N PHE A 38 -2.23 1.53 0.89
CA PHE A 38 -0.91 1.98 1.28
C PHE A 38 -0.41 3.05 0.32
N PHE A 39 0.51 3.87 0.81
CA PHE A 39 1.17 4.90 0.04
C PHE A 39 2.67 4.72 0.16
N TYR A 40 3.36 5.01 -0.95
CA TYR A 40 4.81 5.04 -1.01
C TYR A 40 5.24 6.40 -1.52
N ASP A 41 5.95 7.13 -0.67
CA ASP A 41 6.47 8.46 -0.97
C ASP A 41 7.89 8.34 -1.53
N PHE A 42 8.14 8.98 -2.68
CA PHE A 42 9.44 8.93 -3.34
C PHE A 42 9.87 10.32 -3.84
N PRO A 43 11.18 10.60 -3.89
CA PRO A 43 11.67 11.87 -4.39
C PRO A 43 11.31 12.02 -5.86
N GLY A 44 10.71 13.14 -6.26
CA GLY A 44 10.25 13.38 -7.63
C GLY A 44 11.34 13.72 -8.64
N ASN A 45 12.61 13.56 -8.25
CA ASN A 45 13.72 13.42 -9.19
C ASN A 45 13.79 11.99 -9.78
N LEU A 46 13.06 11.03 -9.19
CA LEU A 46 12.98 9.66 -9.68
C LEU A 46 11.73 9.49 -10.55
N GLN A 47 11.88 8.76 -11.66
CA GLN A 47 10.78 8.44 -12.54
C GLN A 47 9.91 7.35 -11.91
N LEU A 48 8.59 7.44 -12.10
CA LEU A 48 7.66 6.43 -11.60
C LEU A 48 8.01 5.02 -12.11
N TYR A 49 8.52 4.90 -13.34
CA TYR A 49 8.85 3.61 -13.94
C TYR A 49 9.93 2.86 -13.15
N ASP A 50 11.02 3.54 -12.79
CA ASP A 50 12.14 2.95 -12.03
C ASP A 50 11.76 2.61 -10.58
N ILE A 51 10.83 3.37 -9.98
CA ILE A 51 10.39 3.16 -8.59
C ILE A 51 9.21 2.20 -8.47
N LYS A 52 8.42 2.03 -9.53
CA LYS A 52 7.18 1.26 -9.49
C LYS A 52 7.40 -0.17 -9.01
N ASP A 53 8.34 -0.90 -9.59
CA ASP A 53 8.57 -2.30 -9.21
C ASP A 53 9.02 -2.45 -7.75
N ALA A 54 9.97 -1.62 -7.31
CA ALA A 54 10.43 -1.61 -5.92
C ALA A 54 9.30 -1.24 -4.95
N ALA A 55 8.54 -0.17 -5.25
CA ALA A 55 7.41 0.26 -4.44
C ALA A 55 6.27 -0.78 -4.43
N LEU A 56 6.03 -1.45 -5.56
CA LEU A 56 5.03 -2.52 -5.65
C LEU A 56 5.41 -3.68 -4.73
N VAL A 57 6.66 -4.15 -4.77
CA VAL A 57 7.13 -5.24 -3.90
C VAL A 57 6.98 -4.86 -2.42
N ASP A 58 7.47 -3.69 -2.01
CA ASP A 58 7.40 -3.24 -0.61
C ASP A 58 5.95 -3.07 -0.12
N ILE A 59 5.10 -2.42 -0.91
CA ILE A 59 3.68 -2.26 -0.58
C ILE A 59 2.99 -3.63 -0.52
N PHE A 60 3.29 -4.52 -1.46
CA PHE A 60 2.63 -5.83 -1.54
C PHE A 60 3.00 -6.72 -0.36
N GLU A 61 4.27 -6.71 0.08
CA GLU A 61 4.70 -7.43 1.29
C GLU A 61 3.97 -6.91 2.54
N ARG A 62 3.88 -5.57 2.71
CA ARG A 62 3.13 -4.97 3.83
C ARG A 62 1.66 -5.33 3.81
N ILE A 63 1.00 -5.18 2.65
CA ILE A 63 -0.42 -5.54 2.47
C ILE A 63 -0.63 -7.02 2.78
N THR A 64 0.25 -7.89 2.30
CA THR A 64 0.14 -9.34 2.50
C THR A 64 0.26 -9.68 3.99
N GLN A 65 1.21 -9.09 4.72
CA GLN A 65 1.32 -9.29 6.17
C GLN A 65 0.08 -8.79 6.92
N ASP A 66 -0.45 -7.63 6.55
CA ASP A 66 -1.66 -7.07 7.17
C ASP A 66 -2.89 -7.96 6.92
N ILE A 67 -3.03 -8.47 5.69
CA ILE A 67 -4.05 -9.47 5.32
C ILE A 67 -3.88 -10.75 6.14
N PHE A 68 -2.66 -11.28 6.27
CA PHE A 68 -2.42 -12.49 7.07
C PHE A 68 -2.75 -12.27 8.55
N ASN A 69 -2.37 -11.14 9.13
CA ASN A 69 -2.71 -10.82 10.52
C ASN A 69 -4.24 -10.72 10.72
N GLU A 70 -4.96 -10.09 9.79
CA GLU A 70 -6.42 -9.97 9.86
C GLU A 70 -7.15 -11.29 9.61
N THR A 71 -6.67 -12.11 8.69
CA THR A 71 -7.25 -13.42 8.37
C THR A 71 -6.96 -14.46 9.45
N LEU A 72 -5.77 -14.44 10.07
CA LEU A 72 -5.43 -15.31 11.21
C LEU A 72 -6.22 -14.94 12.46
N ALA A 73 -6.48 -13.66 12.70
CA ALA A 73 -7.34 -13.22 13.81
C ALA A 73 -8.81 -13.65 13.64
N LYS A 74 -9.20 -14.06 12.42
CA LYS A 74 -10.54 -14.53 12.05
C LYS A 74 -10.67 -16.06 12.05
N TRP A 75 -9.56 -16.81 12.18
CA TRP A 75 -9.56 -18.26 12.32
C TRP A 75 -9.77 -18.64 13.79
#